data_AF-A0A2D3WF87-F1
#
_entry.id   AF-A0A2D3WF87-F1
#
_cell.length_a   1.000
_cell.length_b   1.000
_cell.length_c   1.000
_cell.angle_alpha   90.00
_cell.angle_beta   90.00
_cell.angle_gamma   90.00
#
_symmetry.space_group_name_H-M   'P 1'
#
loop_
_entity.id
_entity.type
_entity.pdbx_description
1 polymer ?
#
loop_
_entity_poly.entity_id
_entity_poly.type
_entity_poly.pdbx_seq_one_letter_code
_entity_poly.pdbx_strand_id
1 'polypeptide(L)'
;MRLKLFTLLTASLMFFSGCGENAKEDKSKEVKTSSIPEKTYTLTLATTWAEQVPFLGPAPLTLAQTVEKMSNGRLKIKVDSPNKHKAPFGVMDMVKEGQYDLAYTASYYYKGKDYKLVFFTTVPFGMLLSEQYAWYNYGGGKELAAKVYGEHGLISYPMGSTGMQMGGWFKKEIKSLDDLKGLKFRIPGQGGEVMAKLGVNAVNTPPGELYTSLERNTIDAVEWISPVFDFAMGFHKLANYYYTGWQEPA
;
A
#
# COMPACT_ATOMS: atom_id res chain seq x y z
N MET A 1 48.24 38.07 4.78
CA MET A 1 48.99 39.35 4.78
C MET A 1 48.22 40.34 3.91
N ARG A 2 48.00 41.55 4.42
CA ARG A 2 47.02 42.56 3.98
C ARG A 2 47.14 42.97 2.50
N LEU A 3 46.01 43.19 1.82
CA LEU A 3 45.71 44.51 1.25
C LEU A 3 44.22 44.68 0.89
N LYS A 4 43.72 45.87 1.21
CA LYS A 4 42.35 46.38 1.06
C LYS A 4 42.05 46.74 -0.40
N LEU A 5 40.79 46.65 -0.83
CA LEU A 5 40.26 47.65 -1.75
C LEU A 5 38.79 47.95 -1.42
N PHE A 6 38.59 49.19 -0.97
CA PHE A 6 37.33 49.87 -0.76
C PHE A 6 36.79 50.32 -2.11
N THR A 7 35.49 50.17 -2.36
CA THR A 7 34.81 51.01 -3.36
C THR A 7 33.41 51.33 -2.83
N LEU A 8 33.27 52.55 -2.29
CA LEU A 8 32.00 53.24 -2.13
C LEU A 8 31.46 53.57 -3.52
N LEU A 9 30.18 53.30 -3.77
CA LEU A 9 29.44 54.02 -4.81
C LEU A 9 28.17 54.62 -4.20
N THR A 10 28.11 55.93 -4.34
CA THR A 10 27.23 56.92 -3.74
C THR A 10 25.80 56.86 -4.26
N ALA A 11 24.86 57.01 -3.34
CA ALA A 11 23.45 57.30 -3.62
C ALA A 11 23.30 58.65 -4.33
N SER A 12 22.45 58.70 -5.36
CA SER A 12 21.91 59.95 -5.91
C SER A 12 20.41 60.00 -5.62
N LEU A 13 20.02 60.87 -4.68
CA LEU A 13 18.66 61.35 -4.51
C LEU A 13 18.33 62.31 -5.65
N MET A 14 17.28 62.02 -6.43
CA MET A 14 16.59 63.05 -7.20
C MET A 14 15.37 63.52 -6.40
N PHE A 15 15.44 64.77 -5.93
CA PHE A 15 14.29 65.52 -5.43
C PHE A 15 13.51 66.06 -6.63
N PHE A 16 12.26 65.60 -6.80
CA PHE A 16 11.26 66.33 -7.56
C PHE A 16 10.27 66.95 -6.56
N SER A 17 10.40 68.25 -6.35
CA SER A 17 9.35 69.07 -5.72
C SER A 17 8.30 69.40 -6.77
N GLY A 18 7.09 68.87 -6.60
CA GLY A 18 5.90 69.19 -7.40
C GLY A 18 4.75 69.58 -6.48
N CYS A 19 4.14 70.74 -6.78
CA CYS A 19 3.12 71.44 -5.99
C CYS A 19 1.81 70.65 -5.77
N GLY A 20 1.33 70.73 -4.52
CA GLY A 20 -0.03 71.08 -4.12
C GLY A 20 -1.24 70.45 -4.82
N GLU A 21 -1.90 69.52 -4.12
CA GLU A 21 -3.34 69.60 -3.86
C GLU A 21 -3.70 68.71 -2.66
N ASN A 22 -4.60 69.19 -1.81
CA ASN A 22 -5.07 68.49 -0.61
C ASN A 22 -5.87 67.23 -0.97
N ALA A 23 -5.21 66.08 -1.10
CA ALA A 23 -5.86 64.78 -1.09
C ALA A 23 -5.88 64.24 0.35
N LYS A 24 -7.07 64.18 0.95
CA LYS A 24 -7.29 63.47 2.21
C LYS A 24 -6.84 62.01 2.03
N GLU A 25 -5.89 61.58 2.85
CA GLU A 25 -5.57 60.17 3.03
C GLU A 25 -6.83 59.43 3.51
N ASP A 26 -7.50 58.73 2.59
CA ASP A 26 -8.42 57.68 2.94
C ASP A 26 -7.56 56.49 3.43
N LYS A 27 -7.45 56.37 4.75
CA LYS A 27 -6.87 55.19 5.39
C LYS A 27 -7.76 54.00 5.06
N SER A 28 -7.53 53.38 3.91
CA SER A 28 -8.03 52.06 3.61
C SER A 28 -7.63 51.15 4.77
N LYS A 29 -8.62 50.77 5.57
CA LYS A 29 -8.46 49.79 6.62
C LYS A 29 -7.96 48.53 5.95
N GLU A 30 -6.71 48.17 6.24
CA GLU A 30 -6.17 46.86 5.96
C GLU A 30 -7.14 45.85 6.58
N VAL A 31 -7.95 45.22 5.73
CA VAL A 31 -8.81 44.12 6.15
C VAL A 31 -7.84 43.02 6.53
N LYS A 32 -7.53 42.91 7.83
CA LYS A 32 -7.00 41.68 8.39
C LYS A 32 -8.04 40.62 8.12
N THR A 33 -7.92 39.93 6.98
CA THR A 33 -8.47 38.59 6.83
C THR A 33 -7.82 37.77 7.93
N SER A 34 -8.48 37.69 9.08
CA SER A 34 -8.19 36.67 10.06
C SER A 34 -8.40 35.35 9.32
N SER A 35 -7.31 34.65 9.00
CA SER A 35 -7.41 33.28 8.54
C SER A 35 -8.18 32.52 9.62
N ILE A 36 -9.36 32.02 9.27
CA ILE A 36 -10.01 30.99 10.08
C ILE A 36 -8.95 29.88 10.18
N PRO A 37 -8.53 29.44 11.39
CA PRO A 37 -7.58 28.36 11.48
C PRO A 37 -8.19 27.15 10.77
N GLU A 38 -7.61 26.77 9.63
CA GLU A 38 -8.07 25.61 8.89
C GLU A 38 -7.84 24.38 9.77
N LYS A 39 -8.93 23.72 10.15
CA LYS A 39 -8.87 22.53 11.00
C LYS A 39 -8.07 21.45 10.27
N THR A 40 -6.98 21.02 10.90
CA THR A 40 -6.14 19.91 10.42
C THR A 40 -6.59 18.60 11.05
N TYR A 41 -6.64 17.55 10.22
CA TYR A 41 -6.93 16.18 10.61
C TYR A 41 -5.70 15.31 10.34
N THR A 42 -5.34 14.46 11.30
CA THR A 42 -4.28 13.48 11.16
C THR A 42 -4.87 12.10 11.35
N LEU A 43 -4.90 11.32 10.27
CA LEU A 43 -5.27 9.91 10.30
C LEU A 43 -4.03 9.05 10.51
N THR A 44 -4.24 7.85 11.00
CA THR A 44 -3.23 6.81 11.20
C THR A 44 -3.53 5.63 10.29
N LEU A 45 -2.50 5.11 9.61
CA LEU A 45 -2.61 3.97 8.71
C LEU A 45 -1.64 2.87 9.14
N ALA A 46 -2.16 1.66 9.38
CA ALA A 46 -1.34 0.47 9.58
C ALA A 46 -1.22 -0.33 8.27
N THR A 47 -0.01 -0.75 7.89
CA THR A 47 0.23 -1.52 6.66
C THR A 47 0.77 -2.92 6.97
N THR A 48 0.32 -3.93 6.21
CA THR A 48 0.88 -5.30 6.30
C THR A 48 2.35 -5.36 5.86
N TRP A 49 2.80 -4.41 5.05
CA TRP A 49 4.08 -4.48 4.35
C TRP A 49 5.15 -3.61 5.00
N ALA A 50 6.37 -4.12 5.07
CA ALA A 50 7.53 -3.29 5.40
C ALA A 50 7.85 -2.34 4.22
N GLU A 51 8.41 -1.17 4.51
CA GLU A 51 8.64 -0.10 3.52
C GLU A 51 9.54 -0.54 2.35
N GLN A 52 10.47 -1.46 2.59
CA GLN A 52 11.39 -1.98 1.60
C GLN A 52 10.76 -2.99 0.63
N VAL A 53 9.54 -3.48 0.88
CA VAL A 53 8.86 -4.38 -0.07
C VAL A 53 8.55 -3.59 -1.33
N PRO A 54 9.06 -3.99 -2.52
CA PRO A 54 8.85 -3.24 -3.75
C PRO A 54 7.37 -2.99 -4.01
N PHE A 55 7.03 -1.77 -4.46
CA PHE A 55 5.68 -1.26 -4.75
C PHE A 55 4.69 -1.24 -3.57
N LEU A 56 4.54 -2.33 -2.82
CA LEU A 56 3.61 -2.45 -1.70
C LEU A 56 4.03 -1.62 -0.49
N GLY A 57 5.33 -1.57 -0.15
CA GLY A 57 5.83 -0.75 0.95
C GLY A 57 5.63 0.75 0.71
N PRO A 58 6.01 1.28 -0.48
CA PRO A 58 5.82 2.70 -0.80
C PRO A 58 4.37 3.15 -1.04
N ALA A 59 3.46 2.26 -1.47
CA ALA A 59 2.07 2.62 -1.81
C ALA A 59 1.31 3.47 -0.74
N PRO A 60 1.29 3.10 0.55
CA PRO A 60 0.62 3.93 1.57
C PRO A 60 1.31 5.28 1.80
N LEU A 61 2.62 5.39 1.56
CA LEU A 61 3.35 6.66 1.63
C LEU A 61 2.96 7.58 0.47
N THR A 62 2.83 7.02 -0.74
CA THR A 62 2.33 7.76 -1.91
C THR A 62 0.90 8.26 -1.68
N LEU A 63 0.03 7.44 -1.07
CA LEU A 63 -1.30 7.89 -0.66
C LEU A 63 -1.22 9.07 0.32
N ALA A 64 -0.42 8.94 1.39
CA ALA A 64 -0.24 9.99 2.39
C ALA A 64 0.21 11.32 1.78
N GLN A 65 1.22 11.27 0.89
CA GLN A 65 1.73 12.44 0.17
C GLN A 65 0.67 13.06 -0.74
N THR A 66 -0.09 12.24 -1.48
CA THR A 66 -1.14 12.70 -2.38
C THR A 66 -2.25 13.41 -1.60
N VAL A 67 -2.68 12.81 -0.49
CA VAL A 67 -3.72 13.38 0.39
C VAL A 67 -3.27 14.68 1.02
N GLU A 68 -2.04 14.76 1.53
CA GLU A 68 -1.52 15.99 2.12
C GLU A 68 -1.42 17.11 1.07
N LYS A 69 -0.93 16.78 -0.14
CA LYS A 69 -0.83 17.75 -1.25
C LYS A 69 -2.21 18.24 -1.71
N MET A 70 -3.16 17.34 -1.95
CA MET A 70 -4.49 17.69 -2.45
C MET A 70 -5.33 18.43 -1.41
N SER A 71 -5.09 18.19 -0.12
CA SER A 71 -5.80 18.86 0.97
C SER A 71 -5.17 20.18 1.41
N ASN A 72 -4.07 20.61 0.77
CA ASN A 72 -3.25 21.74 1.20
C ASN A 72 -2.80 21.61 2.67
N GLY A 73 -2.38 20.41 3.08
CA GLY A 73 -1.90 20.12 4.43
C GLY A 73 -2.99 19.90 5.49
N ARG A 74 -4.28 20.04 5.15
CA ARG A 74 -5.39 19.89 6.10
C ARG A 74 -5.70 18.44 6.48
N LEU A 75 -5.32 17.48 5.65
CA LEU A 75 -5.46 16.06 5.94
C LEU A 75 -4.10 15.39 5.80
N LYS A 76 -3.63 14.77 6.88
CA LYS A 76 -2.36 14.05 6.95
C LYS A 76 -2.60 12.59 7.28
N ILE A 77 -1.75 11.71 6.78
CA ILE A 77 -1.79 10.28 7.09
C ILE A 77 -0.41 9.88 7.64
N LYS A 78 -0.39 9.39 8.87
CA LYS A 78 0.80 8.78 9.48
C LYS A 78 0.78 7.28 9.22
N VAL A 79 1.78 6.80 8.49
CA VAL A 79 1.89 5.38 8.11
C VAL A 79 2.80 4.65 9.10
N ASP A 80 2.29 3.54 9.65
CA ASP A 80 3.01 2.65 10.54
C ASP A 80 3.16 1.27 9.88
N SER A 81 4.40 0.86 9.68
CA SER A 81 4.78 -0.44 9.09
C SER A 81 4.93 -1.54 10.17
N PRO A 82 5.06 -2.83 9.79
CA PRO A 82 5.13 -3.93 10.75
C PRO A 82 6.29 -3.85 11.74
N ASN A 83 7.38 -3.14 11.39
CA ASN A 83 8.47 -2.83 12.31
C ASN A 83 8.01 -2.03 13.53
N LYS A 84 6.90 -1.28 13.44
CA LYS A 84 6.33 -0.48 14.51
C LYS A 84 5.19 -1.19 15.23
N HIS A 85 4.15 -1.64 14.52
CA HIS A 85 2.96 -2.24 15.16
C HIS A 85 3.08 -3.75 15.41
N LYS A 86 4.10 -4.42 14.88
CA LYS A 86 4.43 -5.84 15.13
C LYS A 86 3.36 -6.89 14.76
N ALA A 87 2.31 -6.49 14.05
CA ALA A 87 1.18 -7.36 13.70
C ALA A 87 0.78 -7.21 12.22
N PRO A 88 1.55 -7.76 11.27
CA PRO A 88 1.32 -7.57 9.82
C PRO A 88 -0.06 -8.05 9.34
N PHE A 89 -0.60 -9.13 9.92
CA PHE A 89 -1.96 -9.64 9.62
C PHE A 89 -3.04 -9.14 10.58
N GLY A 90 -2.70 -8.26 11.52
CA GLY A 90 -3.66 -7.69 12.50
C GLY A 90 -4.29 -6.37 12.05
N VAL A 91 -3.90 -5.81 10.91
CA VAL A 91 -4.22 -4.42 10.56
C VAL A 91 -5.72 -4.18 10.30
N MET A 92 -6.48 -5.17 9.82
CA MET A 92 -7.94 -5.05 9.71
C MET A 92 -8.61 -4.94 11.08
N ASP A 93 -8.17 -5.72 12.08
CA ASP A 93 -8.72 -5.66 13.43
C ASP A 93 -8.39 -4.33 14.09
N MET A 94 -7.17 -3.84 13.91
CA MET A 94 -6.74 -2.54 14.40
C MET A 94 -7.65 -1.40 13.92
N VAL A 95 -8.13 -1.45 12.68
CA VAL A 95 -9.10 -0.46 12.17
C VAL A 95 -10.49 -0.70 12.72
N LYS A 96 -10.95 -1.96 12.73
CA LYS A 96 -12.26 -2.34 13.26
C LYS A 96 -12.43 -1.93 14.73
N GLU A 97 -11.36 -2.00 15.51
CA GLU A 97 -11.31 -1.64 16.92
C GLU A 97 -11.03 -0.15 17.17
N GLY A 98 -10.78 0.64 16.11
CA GLY A 98 -10.50 2.07 16.21
C GLY A 98 -9.10 2.41 16.72
N GLN A 99 -8.16 1.46 16.72
CA GLN A 99 -6.75 1.71 17.06
C GLN A 99 -6.02 2.47 15.94
N TYR A 100 -6.43 2.24 14.69
CA TYR A 100 -5.97 2.94 13.50
C TYR A 100 -7.18 3.39 12.68
N ASP A 101 -7.04 4.49 11.94
CA ASP A 101 -8.12 4.99 11.07
C ASP A 101 -8.20 4.22 9.75
N LEU A 102 -7.05 3.76 9.26
CA LEU A 102 -6.88 3.15 7.94
C LEU A 102 -6.00 1.89 8.03
N ALA A 103 -6.24 0.95 7.11
CA ALA A 103 -5.37 -0.19 6.88
C ALA A 103 -5.04 -0.33 5.41
N TYR A 104 -3.78 -0.68 5.10
CA TYR A 104 -3.37 -1.11 3.78
C TYR A 104 -2.91 -2.57 3.83
N THR A 105 -3.66 -3.43 3.15
CA THR A 105 -3.54 -4.89 3.25
C THR A 105 -4.26 -5.55 2.08
N ALA A 106 -4.25 -6.88 2.02
CA ALA A 106 -5.01 -7.66 1.06
C ALA A 106 -6.17 -8.41 1.76
N SER A 107 -7.36 -8.34 1.17
CA SER A 107 -8.61 -8.87 1.75
C SER A 107 -8.55 -10.37 2.04
N TYR A 108 -7.90 -11.15 1.17
CA TYR A 108 -7.81 -12.59 1.29
C TYR A 108 -7.06 -13.12 2.54
N TYR A 109 -6.37 -12.27 3.29
CA TYR A 109 -5.69 -12.64 4.53
C TYR A 109 -6.67 -12.89 5.66
N TYR A 110 -7.88 -12.36 5.52
CA TYR A 110 -8.92 -12.40 6.54
C TYR A 110 -9.94 -13.53 6.29
N LYS A 111 -9.58 -14.54 5.48
CA LYS A 111 -10.43 -15.71 5.21
C LYS A 111 -10.94 -16.42 6.47
N GLY A 112 -10.12 -16.44 7.52
CA GLY A 112 -10.48 -17.04 8.81
C GLY A 112 -11.45 -16.20 9.66
N LYS A 113 -11.65 -14.93 9.31
CA LYS A 113 -12.64 -14.04 9.95
C LYS A 113 -13.97 -14.11 9.24
N ASP A 114 -13.93 -13.98 7.91
CA ASP A 114 -15.09 -14.11 7.04
C ASP A 114 -14.60 -14.56 5.66
N TYR A 115 -15.02 -15.75 5.25
CA TYR A 115 -14.62 -16.31 3.98
C TYR A 115 -15.05 -15.44 2.79
N LYS A 116 -16.12 -14.63 2.92
CA LYS A 116 -16.57 -13.71 1.86
C LYS A 116 -15.51 -12.67 1.48
N LEU A 117 -14.56 -12.36 2.38
CA LEU A 117 -13.53 -11.36 2.13
C LEU A 117 -12.55 -11.79 1.01
N VAL A 118 -12.32 -13.09 0.83
CA VAL A 118 -11.32 -13.56 -0.14
C VAL A 118 -11.62 -13.15 -1.58
N PHE A 119 -12.89 -12.93 -1.91
CA PHE A 119 -13.34 -12.57 -3.26
C PHE A 119 -12.98 -11.13 -3.67
N PHE A 120 -12.52 -10.28 -2.73
CA PHE A 120 -12.14 -8.89 -2.99
C PHE A 120 -10.63 -8.68 -3.13
N THR A 121 -9.85 -9.75 -3.23
CA THR A 121 -8.46 -9.69 -3.71
C THR A 121 -8.37 -10.28 -5.10
N THR A 122 -8.53 -11.59 -5.23
CA THR A 122 -8.57 -12.28 -6.53
C THR A 122 -8.98 -13.74 -6.31
N VAL A 123 -9.29 -14.46 -7.40
CA VAL A 123 -9.75 -15.86 -7.36
C VAL A 123 -8.98 -16.67 -8.41
N PRO A 124 -8.58 -17.93 -8.10
CA PRO A 124 -7.95 -18.80 -9.08
C PRO A 124 -8.78 -18.94 -10.36
N PHE A 125 -8.11 -18.85 -11.52
CA PHE A 125 -8.75 -18.87 -12.84
C PHE A 125 -9.83 -17.80 -13.04
N GLY A 126 -9.81 -16.74 -12.23
CA GLY A 126 -10.76 -15.64 -12.27
C GLY A 126 -10.42 -14.57 -13.30
N MET A 127 -10.98 -13.39 -13.07
CA MET A 127 -10.81 -12.21 -13.90
C MET A 127 -9.36 -11.75 -13.97
N LEU A 128 -8.95 -11.27 -15.14
CA LEU A 128 -7.75 -10.45 -15.30
C LEU A 128 -7.96 -9.04 -14.72
N LEU A 129 -6.88 -8.31 -14.56
CA LEU A 129 -6.88 -6.96 -14.00
C LEU A 129 -7.96 -6.03 -14.58
N SER A 130 -8.04 -5.93 -15.91
CA SER A 130 -9.01 -5.05 -16.58
C SER A 130 -10.45 -5.46 -16.32
N GLU A 131 -10.71 -6.76 -16.27
CA GLU A 131 -12.04 -7.32 -16.00
C GLU A 131 -12.43 -7.11 -14.54
N GLN A 132 -11.51 -7.33 -13.60
CA GLN A 132 -11.77 -7.09 -12.18
C GLN A 132 -12.02 -5.62 -11.89
N TYR A 133 -11.28 -4.70 -12.51
CA TYR A 133 -11.56 -3.27 -12.43
C TYR A 133 -12.94 -2.92 -13.01
N ALA A 134 -13.31 -3.50 -14.15
CA ALA A 134 -14.63 -3.30 -14.75
C ALA A 134 -15.74 -3.82 -13.82
N TRP A 135 -15.58 -5.02 -13.27
CA TRP A 135 -16.50 -5.60 -12.30
C TRP A 135 -16.64 -4.73 -11.04
N TYR A 136 -15.53 -4.27 -10.46
CA TYR A 136 -15.57 -3.47 -9.25
C TYR A 136 -16.31 -2.15 -9.46
N ASN A 137 -16.00 -1.43 -10.54
CA ASN A 137 -16.51 -0.09 -10.77
C ASN A 137 -17.87 -0.04 -11.45
N TYR A 138 -18.20 -1.04 -12.27
CA TYR A 138 -19.39 -1.02 -13.14
C TYR A 138 -20.22 -2.30 -13.07
N GLY A 139 -19.67 -3.40 -12.54
CA GLY A 139 -20.32 -4.71 -12.49
C GLY A 139 -20.88 -5.11 -11.12
N GLY A 140 -21.03 -4.17 -10.19
CA GLY A 140 -21.61 -4.41 -8.86
C GLY A 140 -20.60 -4.79 -7.77
N GLY A 141 -19.30 -4.82 -8.07
CA GLY A 141 -18.29 -5.26 -7.09
C GLY A 141 -18.12 -4.29 -5.92
N LYS A 142 -18.25 -2.98 -6.16
CA LYS A 142 -18.21 -1.95 -5.11
C LYS A 142 -19.38 -2.08 -4.13
N GLU A 143 -20.59 -2.32 -4.62
CA GLU A 143 -21.79 -2.50 -3.79
C GLU A 143 -21.68 -3.79 -2.96
N LEU A 144 -21.14 -4.86 -3.56
CA LEU A 144 -20.88 -6.10 -2.86
C LEU A 144 -19.80 -5.94 -1.78
N ALA A 145 -18.73 -5.19 -2.08
CA ALA A 145 -17.69 -4.87 -1.10
C ALA A 145 -18.25 -4.06 0.07
N ALA A 146 -19.05 -3.03 -0.20
CA ALA A 146 -19.72 -2.24 0.83
C ALA A 146 -20.63 -3.11 1.72
N LYS A 147 -21.38 -4.04 1.14
CA LYS A 147 -22.21 -4.99 1.90
C LYS A 147 -21.38 -5.88 2.81
N VAL A 148 -20.34 -6.53 2.27
CA VAL A 148 -19.53 -7.50 3.04
C VAL A 148 -18.71 -6.80 4.11
N TYR A 149 -17.97 -5.74 3.76
CA TYR A 149 -17.16 -5.00 4.74
C TYR A 149 -18.01 -4.24 5.77
N GLY A 150 -19.22 -3.82 5.39
CA GLY A 150 -20.17 -3.17 6.30
C GLY A 150 -20.59 -4.05 7.47
N GLU A 151 -20.66 -5.38 7.29
CA GLU A 151 -20.90 -6.34 8.39
C GLU A 151 -19.79 -6.28 9.46
N HIS A 152 -18.61 -5.76 9.11
CA HIS A 152 -17.47 -5.60 10.01
C HIS A 152 -17.28 -4.15 10.49
N GLY A 153 -18.19 -3.24 10.14
CA GLY A 153 -18.05 -1.81 10.44
C GLY A 153 -16.94 -1.13 9.63
N LEU A 154 -16.58 -1.68 8.48
CA LEU A 154 -15.47 -1.20 7.64
C LEU A 154 -15.96 -0.74 6.27
N ILE A 155 -15.16 0.11 5.65
CA ILE A 155 -15.28 0.49 4.23
C ILE A 155 -13.98 0.07 3.55
N SER A 156 -14.09 -0.55 2.38
CA SER A 156 -12.93 -1.01 1.60
C SER A 156 -12.89 -0.35 0.23
N TYR A 157 -11.67 -0.07 -0.23
CA TYR A 157 -11.37 0.46 -1.56
C TYR A 157 -10.16 -0.28 -2.15
N PRO A 158 -10.19 -0.65 -3.44
CA PRO A 158 -9.02 -1.14 -4.15
C PRO A 158 -7.93 -0.07 -4.17
N MET A 159 -6.70 -0.48 -3.86
CA MET A 159 -5.55 0.44 -3.77
C MET A 159 -4.33 -0.16 -4.49
N GLY A 160 -4.53 -0.58 -5.73
CA GLY A 160 -3.51 -1.18 -6.58
C GLY A 160 -3.81 -2.62 -6.95
N SER A 161 -3.04 -3.13 -7.90
CA SER A 161 -3.07 -4.51 -8.36
C SER A 161 -1.69 -4.91 -8.83
N THR A 162 -1.40 -6.19 -8.73
CA THR A 162 -0.14 -6.76 -9.23
C THR A 162 -0.25 -7.23 -10.68
N GLY A 163 -1.47 -7.37 -11.19
CA GLY A 163 -1.75 -8.10 -12.41
C GLY A 163 -1.50 -9.59 -12.21
N MET A 164 -1.40 -10.32 -13.32
CA MET A 164 -1.14 -11.75 -13.32
C MET A 164 0.13 -12.08 -12.52
N GLN A 165 -0.04 -12.85 -11.45
CA GLN A 165 1.07 -13.34 -10.64
C GLN A 165 1.66 -14.63 -11.20
N MET A 166 2.86 -14.97 -10.72
CA MET A 166 3.54 -16.24 -11.03
C MET A 166 3.09 -17.33 -10.05
N GLY A 167 3.20 -18.60 -10.47
CA GLY A 167 2.76 -19.76 -9.69
C GLY A 167 3.68 -20.10 -8.50
N GLY A 168 4.82 -19.42 -8.39
CA GLY A 168 5.73 -19.49 -7.26
C GLY A 168 7.04 -20.24 -7.54
N TRP A 169 7.91 -20.19 -6.55
CA TRP A 169 9.23 -20.79 -6.51
C TRP A 169 9.21 -22.11 -5.75
N PHE A 170 9.73 -23.15 -6.39
CA PHE A 170 9.74 -24.50 -5.86
C PHE A 170 11.17 -25.04 -5.82
N LYS A 171 11.51 -25.75 -4.75
CA LYS A 171 12.81 -26.44 -4.63
C LYS A 171 12.91 -27.68 -5.54
N LYS A 172 11.78 -28.32 -5.80
CA LYS A 172 11.65 -29.50 -6.66
C LYS A 172 10.63 -29.25 -7.75
N GLU A 173 10.81 -29.90 -8.89
CA GLU A 173 9.86 -29.86 -9.98
C GLU A 173 8.57 -30.62 -9.59
N ILE A 174 7.41 -30.11 -10.05
CA ILE A 174 6.09 -30.72 -9.86
C ILE A 174 5.67 -31.28 -11.22
N LYS A 175 5.61 -32.61 -11.34
CA LYS A 175 5.29 -33.31 -12.59
C LYS A 175 3.94 -34.03 -12.54
N SER A 176 3.43 -34.24 -11.34
CA SER A 176 2.22 -35.00 -11.08
C SER A 176 1.49 -34.47 -9.85
N LEU A 177 0.24 -34.90 -9.66
CA LEU A 177 -0.52 -34.58 -8.45
C LEU A 177 0.09 -35.22 -7.19
N ASP A 178 0.82 -36.32 -7.33
CA ASP A 178 1.48 -36.96 -6.18
C ASP A 178 2.60 -36.10 -5.60
N ASP A 179 3.26 -35.28 -6.43
CA ASP A 179 4.31 -34.34 -5.98
C ASP A 179 3.76 -33.23 -5.06
N LEU A 180 2.45 -32.99 -5.08
CA LEU A 180 1.77 -32.01 -4.24
C LEU A 180 1.50 -32.53 -2.83
N LYS A 181 1.42 -33.84 -2.64
CA LYS A 181 1.04 -34.45 -1.35
C LYS A 181 2.10 -34.17 -0.29
N GLY A 182 1.71 -33.49 0.78
CA GLY A 182 2.57 -33.12 1.89
C GLY A 182 3.48 -31.92 1.63
N LEU A 183 3.47 -31.34 0.42
CA LEU A 183 4.27 -30.16 0.08
C LEU A 183 3.93 -29.01 1.03
N LYS A 184 4.91 -28.42 1.71
CA LYS A 184 4.70 -27.22 2.55
C LYS A 184 4.80 -26.00 1.66
N PHE A 185 3.66 -25.46 1.25
CA PHE A 185 3.60 -24.37 0.28
C PHE A 185 3.05 -23.11 0.94
N ARG A 186 3.83 -22.02 0.94
CA ARG A 186 3.26 -20.71 1.27
C ARG A 186 2.45 -20.23 0.08
N ILE A 187 1.12 -20.24 0.21
CA ILE A 187 0.14 -19.78 -0.77
C ILE A 187 -1.12 -19.28 -0.02
N PRO A 188 -1.53 -18.01 -0.16
CA PRO A 188 -2.65 -17.42 0.55
C PRO A 188 -3.98 -17.67 -0.20
N GLY A 189 -5.04 -17.07 0.35
CA GLY A 189 -6.34 -16.96 -0.30
C GLY A 189 -6.95 -18.30 -0.73
N GLN A 190 -7.67 -18.26 -1.85
CA GLN A 190 -8.33 -19.44 -2.42
C GLN A 190 -7.36 -20.39 -3.14
N GLY A 191 -6.23 -19.89 -3.67
CA GLY A 191 -5.19 -20.74 -4.23
C GLY A 191 -4.71 -21.79 -3.22
N GLY A 192 -4.53 -21.37 -1.96
CA GLY A 192 -4.18 -22.27 -0.86
C GLY A 192 -5.28 -23.28 -0.53
N GLU A 193 -6.56 -22.91 -0.63
CA GLU A 193 -7.69 -23.84 -0.43
C GLU A 193 -7.74 -24.93 -1.52
N VAL A 194 -7.52 -24.53 -2.78
CA VAL A 194 -7.45 -25.46 -3.91
C VAL A 194 -6.29 -26.43 -3.72
N MET A 195 -5.10 -25.92 -3.40
CA MET A 195 -3.91 -26.73 -3.17
C MET A 195 -4.07 -27.66 -1.95
N ALA A 196 -4.70 -27.19 -0.87
CA ALA A 196 -4.97 -28.01 0.31
C ALA A 196 -5.85 -29.22 -0.02
N LYS A 197 -6.86 -29.06 -0.88
CA LYS A 197 -7.68 -30.19 -1.36
C LYS A 197 -6.90 -31.22 -2.18
N LEU A 198 -5.75 -30.82 -2.75
CA LEU A 198 -4.83 -31.71 -3.45
C LEU A 198 -3.76 -32.33 -2.53
N GLY A 199 -3.84 -32.09 -1.22
CA GLY A 199 -2.94 -32.67 -0.22
C GLY A 199 -1.73 -31.80 0.12
N VAL A 200 -1.69 -30.55 -0.34
CA VAL A 200 -0.63 -29.58 0.00
C VAL A 200 -0.86 -29.06 1.43
N ASN A 201 0.21 -28.94 2.20
CA ASN A 201 0.20 -28.22 3.47
C ASN A 201 0.32 -26.72 3.18
N ALA A 202 -0.80 -26.08 2.85
CA ALA A 202 -0.85 -24.65 2.57
C ALA A 202 -0.66 -23.82 3.85
N VAL A 203 0.30 -22.91 3.85
CA VAL A 203 0.58 -22.03 5.00
C VAL A 203 0.51 -20.56 4.60
N ASN A 204 0.16 -19.71 5.57
CA ASN A 204 0.24 -18.27 5.40
C ASN A 204 1.34 -17.71 6.32
N THR A 205 2.39 -17.18 5.72
CA THR A 205 3.55 -16.63 6.43
C THR A 205 3.69 -15.15 6.06
N PRO A 206 3.98 -14.25 7.01
CA PRO A 206 4.21 -12.86 6.72
C PRO A 206 5.38 -12.67 5.73
N PRO A 207 5.31 -11.67 4.85
CA PRO A 207 6.32 -11.41 3.82
C PRO A 207 7.76 -11.32 4.35
N GLY A 208 7.95 -10.71 5.53
CA GLY A 208 9.28 -10.57 6.14
C GLY A 208 9.94 -11.89 6.57
N GLU A 209 9.18 -12.99 6.59
CA GLU A 209 9.63 -14.31 7.03
C GLU A 209 9.72 -15.32 5.87
N LEU A 210 9.36 -14.94 4.64
CA LEU A 210 9.29 -15.87 3.52
C LEU A 210 10.65 -16.44 3.13
N TYR A 211 11.66 -15.58 2.98
CA TYR A 211 13.01 -16.01 2.59
C TYR A 211 13.59 -16.97 3.62
N THR A 212 13.52 -16.61 4.91
CA THR A 212 14.06 -17.43 6.00
C THR A 212 13.28 -18.73 6.18
N SER A 213 11.96 -18.72 5.98
CA SER A 213 11.13 -19.94 6.01
C SER A 213 11.50 -20.89 4.89
N LEU A 214 11.77 -20.38 3.68
CA LEU A 214 12.24 -21.18 2.56
C LEU A 214 13.65 -21.68 2.81
N GLU A 215 14.57 -20.83 3.29
CA GLU A 215 15.97 -21.19 3.59
C GLU A 215 16.06 -22.31 4.62
N ARG A 216 15.25 -22.23 5.68
CA ARG A 216 15.25 -23.20 6.79
C ARG A 216 14.40 -24.45 6.54
N ASN A 217 13.81 -24.59 5.35
CA ASN A 217 12.88 -25.68 5.01
C ASN A 217 11.62 -25.74 5.90
N THR A 218 11.23 -24.62 6.52
CA THR A 218 9.90 -24.50 7.12
C THR A 218 8.83 -24.62 6.04
N ILE A 219 9.10 -24.08 4.85
CA ILE A 219 8.34 -24.29 3.61
C ILE A 219 9.25 -24.84 2.51
N ASP A 220 8.68 -25.62 1.61
CA ASP A 220 9.36 -26.23 0.45
C ASP A 220 9.14 -25.43 -0.84
N ALA A 221 8.08 -24.63 -0.87
CA ALA A 221 7.73 -23.74 -1.96
C ALA A 221 7.11 -22.44 -1.43
N VAL A 222 7.20 -21.38 -2.22
CA VAL A 222 6.61 -20.07 -1.91
C VAL A 222 6.11 -19.42 -3.18
N GLU A 223 4.86 -18.98 -3.19
CA GLU A 223 4.40 -17.99 -4.15
C GLU A 223 4.39 -16.62 -3.48
N TRP A 224 4.60 -15.59 -4.30
CA TRP A 224 4.66 -14.22 -3.83
C TRP A 224 3.94 -13.27 -4.78
N ILE A 225 4.57 -12.81 -5.86
CA ILE A 225 3.91 -11.91 -6.82
C ILE A 225 4.40 -12.13 -8.25
N SER A 226 5.56 -11.59 -8.60
CA SER A 226 6.04 -11.55 -9.98
C SER A 226 7.54 -11.27 -10.02
N PRO A 227 8.23 -11.41 -11.18
CA PRO A 227 9.69 -11.31 -11.22
C PRO A 227 10.27 -10.09 -10.51
N VAL A 228 9.65 -8.91 -10.65
CA VAL A 228 10.18 -7.68 -10.03
C VAL A 228 10.12 -7.72 -8.49
N PHE A 229 9.13 -8.38 -7.90
CA PHE A 229 9.00 -8.51 -6.46
C PHE A 229 9.85 -9.68 -5.95
N ASP A 230 9.76 -10.82 -6.62
CA ASP A 230 10.34 -12.08 -6.17
C ASP A 230 11.88 -12.08 -6.21
N PHE A 231 12.46 -11.39 -7.20
CA PHE A 231 13.91 -11.23 -7.25
C PHE A 231 14.44 -10.40 -6.08
N ALA A 232 13.72 -9.35 -5.68
CA ALA A 232 14.08 -8.55 -4.51
C ALA A 232 14.00 -9.36 -3.20
N MET A 233 13.09 -10.34 -3.15
CA MET A 233 12.97 -11.26 -2.01
C MET A 233 14.04 -12.37 -1.99
N GLY A 234 14.71 -12.64 -3.12
CA GLY A 234 15.85 -13.56 -3.18
C GLY A 234 15.51 -15.05 -3.33
N PHE A 235 14.25 -15.42 -3.60
CA PHE A 235 13.83 -16.83 -3.67
C PHE A 235 14.59 -17.66 -4.70
N HIS A 236 15.00 -17.03 -5.81
CA HIS A 236 15.83 -17.63 -6.87
C HIS A 236 17.17 -18.20 -6.39
N LYS A 237 17.65 -17.83 -5.20
CA LYS A 237 18.87 -18.38 -4.59
C LYS A 237 18.65 -19.72 -3.90
N LEU A 238 17.39 -20.06 -3.60
CA LEU A 238 17.00 -21.19 -2.75
C LEU A 238 16.11 -22.20 -3.48
N ALA A 239 15.47 -21.80 -4.58
CA ALA A 239 14.53 -22.58 -5.36
C ALA A 239 14.79 -22.34 -6.86
N ASN A 240 14.84 -23.43 -7.63
CA ASN A 240 15.30 -23.40 -9.03
C ASN A 240 14.16 -23.44 -10.05
N TYR A 241 12.93 -23.69 -9.61
CA TYR A 241 11.77 -23.82 -10.49
C TYR A 241 10.79 -22.69 -10.24
N TYR A 242 10.55 -21.87 -11.25
CA TYR A 242 9.60 -20.75 -11.18
C TYR A 242 8.43 -21.00 -12.13
N TYR A 243 7.25 -21.30 -11.57
CA TYR A 243 6.08 -21.71 -12.35
C TYR A 243 5.26 -20.51 -12.83
N THR A 244 4.59 -20.65 -13.97
CA THR A 244 3.56 -19.70 -14.41
C THR A 244 2.34 -19.75 -13.50
N GLY A 245 1.65 -18.62 -13.35
CA GLY A 245 0.53 -18.53 -12.42
C GLY A 245 -0.80 -19.00 -12.97
N TRP A 246 -1.74 -19.10 -12.05
CA TRP A 246 -3.15 -19.44 -12.26
C TRP A 246 -4.02 -18.98 -11.08
N GLN A 247 -3.40 -18.89 -9.91
CA GLN A 247 -4.03 -18.68 -8.61
C GLN A 247 -4.41 -17.22 -8.33
N GLU A 248 -3.64 -16.26 -8.87
CA GLU A 248 -3.83 -14.82 -8.65
C GLU A 248 -3.72 -14.04 -9.98
N PRO A 249 -4.80 -13.98 -10.79
CA PRO A 249 -4.77 -13.36 -12.12
C PRO A 249 -4.86 -11.81 -12.18
N ALA A 250 -5.14 -11.15 -11.06
CA ALA A 250 -5.37 -9.70 -10.97
C ALA A 250 -4.69 -9.10 -9.74
#